data_AF-A0A2T3J6W7-F1
#
_entry.id   AF-A0A2T3J6W7-F1
#
_cell.length_a   1.000
_cell.length_b   1.000
_cell.length_c   1.000
_cell.angle_alpha   90.00
_cell.angle_beta   90.00
_cell.angle_gamma   90.00
#
_symmetry.space_group_name_H-M   'P 1'
#
loop_
_entity.id
_entity.type
_entity.pdbx_description
1 polymer ?
#
loop_
_entity_poly.entity_id
_entity_poly.type
_entity_poly.pdbx_seq_one_letter_code
_entity_poly.pdbx_strand_id
1 'polypeptide(L)'
;MGKSILLVVHGIGEHTADSIKKTVVDAANEALKRYSFMKEEKFEDHVEVIGVSYDDIFETERELIATNAKTLKEILKGTDFSSTLIDELERINEDKFLTTHALDVLFYAGLHCEQVRSRVLRSIAKTLEGDEEVHIMAHSMGTAVVQDTLHKAFTGGFDGIKDSNLDPHVHKINSLWMVANTSQVFFDWNPLGTNIDPQESMVNPSMNESGCVLKFFNLLHQYDLVGQARPFESPPNWEVFKDNPEDPQTHFYHHIGTEDFYTSKNPHDLGQYIEDPKVSNLFLKTMMPTVFNPSPQEEKEATLKIPSINEQAKDIIEYAKNGLKDVDDFKAFIKMIRDFKNKLDDLT
;
A
#
# COMPACT_ATOMS: atom_id res chain seq x y z
N MET A 1 -1.06 -6.47 -28.50
CA MET A 1 -0.66 -5.36 -27.62
C MET A 1 0.35 -5.89 -26.63
N GLY A 2 1.24 -5.04 -26.12
CA GLY A 2 2.15 -5.42 -25.04
C GLY A 2 1.38 -5.74 -23.75
N LYS A 3 2.03 -6.41 -22.80
CA LYS A 3 1.48 -6.59 -21.45
C LYS A 3 1.47 -5.23 -20.76
N SER A 4 0.45 -4.96 -19.93
CA SER A 4 0.54 -3.85 -18.98
C SER A 4 1.58 -4.19 -17.90
N ILE A 5 2.14 -3.18 -17.25
CA ILE A 5 3.11 -3.37 -16.16
C ILE A 5 2.45 -2.98 -14.84
N LEU A 6 2.54 -3.86 -13.84
CA LEU A 6 2.11 -3.60 -12.48
C LEU A 6 3.32 -3.61 -11.54
N LEU A 7 3.75 -2.42 -11.12
CA LEU A 7 4.72 -2.24 -10.05
C LEU A 7 4.04 -2.41 -8.69
N VAL A 8 4.61 -3.23 -7.82
CA VAL A 8 4.05 -3.47 -6.48
C VAL A 8 5.06 -3.10 -5.41
N VAL A 9 4.69 -2.15 -4.55
CA VAL A 9 5.47 -1.68 -3.41
C VAL A 9 4.77 -2.14 -2.13
N HIS A 10 5.43 -3.00 -1.37
CA HIS A 10 4.86 -3.50 -0.11
C HIS A 10 5.11 -2.53 1.06
N GLY A 11 4.58 -2.86 2.25
CA GLY A 11 4.73 -2.06 3.47
C GLY A 11 5.69 -2.67 4.48
N ILE A 12 5.32 -2.62 5.76
CA ILE A 12 6.14 -3.12 6.88
C ILE A 12 6.27 -4.65 6.83
N GLY A 13 7.42 -5.16 7.26
CA GLY A 13 7.67 -6.60 7.38
C GLY A 13 8.60 -7.15 6.30
N GLU A 14 8.98 -8.42 6.44
CA GLU A 14 9.95 -9.07 5.56
C GLU A 14 9.28 -9.53 4.25
N HIS A 15 9.46 -8.75 3.19
CA HIS A 15 8.95 -9.07 1.87
C HIS A 15 10.02 -8.93 0.78
N THR A 16 10.35 -10.07 0.18
CA THR A 16 11.13 -10.07 -1.07
C THR A 16 10.26 -9.62 -2.25
N ALA A 17 10.88 -8.99 -3.26
CA ALA A 17 10.22 -8.67 -4.53
C ALA A 17 9.45 -9.88 -5.12
N ASP A 18 10.04 -11.08 -5.05
CA ASP A 18 9.41 -12.31 -5.54
C ASP A 18 8.20 -12.73 -4.71
N SER A 19 8.26 -12.61 -3.38
CA SER A 19 7.11 -12.94 -2.52
C SER A 19 5.92 -12.02 -2.78
N ILE A 20 6.15 -10.71 -2.98
CA ILE A 20 5.09 -9.74 -3.25
C ILE A 20 4.46 -10.00 -4.61
N LYS A 21 5.31 -10.20 -5.62
CA LYS A 21 4.87 -10.60 -6.96
C LYS A 21 3.99 -11.84 -6.89
N LYS A 22 4.44 -12.87 -6.16
CA LYS A 22 3.69 -14.11 -5.99
C LYS A 22 2.33 -13.87 -5.33
N THR A 23 2.26 -13.08 -4.26
CA THR A 23 0.99 -12.74 -3.60
C THR A 23 -0.01 -12.11 -4.56
N VAL A 24 0.41 -11.12 -5.36
CA VAL A 24 -0.47 -10.44 -6.32
C VAL A 24 -0.90 -11.37 -7.45
N VAL A 25 0.03 -12.12 -8.02
CA VAL A 25 -0.26 -13.07 -9.12
C VAL A 25 -1.21 -14.17 -8.66
N ASP A 26 -0.97 -14.75 -7.50
CA ASP A 26 -1.83 -15.81 -6.95
C ASP A 26 -3.25 -15.28 -6.68
N ALA A 27 -3.37 -14.14 -6.00
CA ALA A 27 -4.66 -13.53 -5.68
C ALA A 27 -5.44 -13.14 -6.96
N ALA A 28 -4.76 -12.56 -7.96
CA ALA A 28 -5.36 -12.22 -9.24
C ALA A 28 -5.83 -13.47 -10.00
N ASN A 29 -5.04 -14.55 -10.00
CA ASN A 29 -5.40 -15.81 -10.62
C ASN A 29 -6.57 -16.50 -9.89
N GLU A 30 -6.63 -16.46 -8.56
CA GLU A 30 -7.79 -16.94 -7.80
C GLU A 30 -9.05 -16.12 -8.13
N ALA A 31 -8.91 -14.80 -8.29
CA ALA A 31 -10.00 -13.96 -8.76
C ALA A 31 -10.46 -14.32 -10.19
N LEU A 32 -9.53 -14.56 -11.13
CA LEU A 32 -9.84 -14.92 -12.52
C LEU A 32 -10.61 -16.24 -12.62
N LYS A 33 -10.25 -17.26 -11.83
CA LYS A 33 -10.92 -18.59 -11.84
C LYS A 33 -12.43 -18.55 -11.58
N ARG A 34 -12.92 -17.47 -10.97
CA ARG A 34 -14.34 -17.25 -10.69
C ARG A 34 -15.15 -17.01 -11.96
N TYR A 35 -14.50 -16.54 -13.02
CA TYR A 35 -15.09 -16.24 -14.33
C TYR A 35 -14.87 -17.40 -15.29
N SER A 36 -15.95 -18.04 -15.73
CA SER A 36 -15.87 -19.25 -16.55
C SER A 36 -15.14 -19.03 -17.89
N PHE A 37 -15.22 -17.82 -18.46
CA PHE A 37 -14.54 -17.46 -19.71
C PHE A 37 -13.03 -17.19 -19.54
N MET A 38 -12.54 -17.03 -18.31
CA MET A 38 -11.13 -16.79 -17.98
C MET A 38 -10.44 -18.01 -17.36
N LYS A 39 -11.09 -19.17 -17.31
CA LYS A 39 -10.62 -20.33 -16.53
C LYS A 39 -9.23 -20.85 -16.91
N GLU A 40 -8.87 -20.70 -18.18
CA GLU A 40 -7.59 -21.15 -18.75
C GLU A 40 -6.57 -20.01 -18.89
N GLU A 41 -7.00 -18.77 -18.65
CA GLU A 41 -6.16 -17.57 -18.72
C GLU A 41 -5.41 -17.37 -17.41
N LYS A 42 -4.19 -16.84 -17.50
CA LYS A 42 -3.42 -16.46 -16.32
C LYS A 42 -3.16 -14.97 -16.31
N PHE A 43 -3.17 -14.37 -15.12
CA PHE A 43 -2.92 -12.95 -14.94
C PHE A 43 -1.57 -12.53 -15.53
N GLU A 44 -0.52 -13.33 -15.29
CA GLU A 44 0.82 -13.07 -15.78
C GLU A 44 0.98 -13.18 -17.30
N ASP A 45 0.01 -13.74 -18.01
CA ASP A 45 0.00 -13.77 -19.48
C ASP A 45 -0.36 -12.39 -20.08
N HIS A 46 -1.02 -11.54 -19.29
CA HIS A 46 -1.50 -10.22 -19.71
C HIS A 46 -0.82 -9.05 -18.98
N VAL A 47 -0.25 -9.32 -17.80
CA VAL A 47 0.35 -8.29 -16.93
C VAL A 47 1.74 -8.71 -16.47
N GLU A 48 2.73 -7.84 -16.65
CA GLU A 48 4.05 -7.99 -16.04
C GLU A 48 4.04 -7.42 -14.62
N VAL A 49 4.12 -8.30 -13.62
CA VAL A 49 4.19 -7.90 -12.21
C VAL A 49 5.65 -7.77 -11.78
N ILE A 50 6.00 -6.59 -11.28
CA ILE A 50 7.34 -6.23 -10.79
C ILE A 50 7.21 -5.86 -9.30
N GLY A 51 7.75 -6.71 -8.42
CA GLY A 51 7.86 -6.39 -7.00
C GLY A 51 9.02 -5.42 -6.75
N VAL A 52 8.80 -4.43 -5.87
CA VAL A 52 9.82 -3.49 -5.41
C VAL A 52 9.97 -3.67 -3.90
N SER A 53 11.11 -4.20 -3.48
CA SER A 53 11.47 -4.33 -2.07
C SER A 53 12.53 -3.29 -1.67
N TYR A 54 12.48 -2.87 -0.42
CA TYR A 54 13.48 -1.98 0.19
C TYR A 54 13.92 -2.43 1.59
N ASP A 55 13.53 -3.64 2.00
CA ASP A 55 13.81 -4.18 3.34
C ASP A 55 15.29 -4.33 3.64
N ASP A 56 16.11 -4.53 2.61
CA ASP A 56 17.56 -4.61 2.74
C ASP A 56 18.15 -3.35 3.40
N ILE A 57 17.52 -2.20 3.22
CA ILE A 57 17.91 -0.93 3.85
C ILE A 57 17.69 -1.00 5.36
N PHE A 58 16.54 -1.52 5.79
CA PHE A 58 16.18 -1.62 7.20
C PHE A 58 16.91 -2.77 7.91
N GLU A 59 17.10 -3.91 7.24
CA GLU A 59 17.87 -5.03 7.79
C GLU A 59 19.32 -4.65 8.06
N THR A 60 19.95 -3.91 7.14
CA THR A 60 21.32 -3.42 7.35
C THR A 60 21.42 -2.57 8.62
N GLU A 61 20.45 -1.68 8.84
CA GLU A 61 20.44 -0.83 10.04
C GLU A 61 20.14 -1.63 11.32
N ARG A 62 19.22 -2.61 11.26
CA ARG A 62 18.97 -3.55 12.37
C ARG A 62 20.21 -4.33 12.76
N GLU A 63 20.93 -4.88 11.79
CA GLU A 63 22.17 -5.61 12.03
C GLU A 63 23.23 -4.70 12.66
N LEU A 64 23.35 -3.45 12.21
CA LEU A 64 24.25 -2.47 12.81
C LEU A 64 23.90 -2.14 14.26
N ILE A 65 22.62 -2.02 14.59
CA ILE A 65 22.13 -1.80 15.96
C ILE A 65 22.35 -3.03 16.82
N ALA A 66 22.14 -4.24 16.28
CA ALA A 66 22.35 -5.49 17.01
C ALA A 66 23.84 -5.76 17.29
N THR A 67 24.72 -5.36 16.37
CA THR A 67 26.17 -5.63 16.46
C THR A 67 26.96 -4.56 17.19
N ASN A 68 26.49 -3.30 17.18
CA ASN A 68 27.13 -2.21 17.91
C ASN A 68 26.37 -1.92 19.21
N ALA A 69 27.06 -1.88 20.34
CA ALA A 69 26.47 -1.55 21.65
C ALA A 69 25.92 -0.10 21.79
N LYS A 70 25.83 0.65 20.68
CA LYS A 70 25.11 1.93 20.65
C LYS A 70 23.64 1.63 20.86
N THR A 71 23.08 2.09 21.96
CA THR A 71 21.64 1.95 22.18
C THR A 71 20.90 2.69 21.08
N LEU A 72 19.77 2.16 20.61
CA LEU A 72 18.85 2.84 19.68
C LEU A 72 18.61 4.32 20.09
N LYS A 73 18.61 4.57 21.40
CA LYS A 73 18.56 5.90 22.02
C LYS A 73 19.68 6.84 21.61
N GLU A 74 20.90 6.38 21.36
CA GLU A 74 21.99 7.23 20.86
C GLU A 74 21.79 7.65 19.41
N ILE A 75 21.24 6.76 18.58
CA ILE A 75 20.89 7.05 17.18
C ILE A 75 19.72 8.04 17.15
N LEU A 76 18.69 7.78 17.96
CA LEU A 76 17.48 8.61 18.01
C LEU A 76 17.64 9.90 18.83
N LYS A 77 18.61 10.02 19.74
CA LYS A 77 18.91 11.28 20.47
C LYS A 77 19.29 12.45 19.54
N GLY A 78 19.74 12.15 18.32
CA GLY A 78 20.03 13.15 17.29
C GLY A 78 18.79 13.57 16.48
N THR A 79 17.63 13.01 16.79
CA THR A 79 16.36 13.25 16.08
C THR A 79 15.33 13.86 17.02
N ASP A 80 14.34 14.56 16.48
CA ASP A 80 13.22 15.12 17.26
C ASP A 80 12.17 14.07 17.68
N PHE A 81 12.49 12.78 17.57
CA PHE A 81 11.64 11.73 18.12
C PHE A 81 11.52 11.87 19.65
N SER A 82 10.29 11.78 20.17
CA SER A 82 10.06 11.98 21.60
C SER A 82 10.84 10.95 22.44
N SER A 83 11.45 11.41 23.55
CA SER A 83 12.15 10.53 24.49
C SER A 83 11.26 9.39 25.01
N THR A 84 9.95 9.64 25.07
CA THR A 84 8.92 8.67 25.47
C THR A 84 8.73 7.55 24.46
N LEU A 85 8.92 7.80 23.16
CA LEU A 85 8.89 6.78 22.11
C LEU A 85 10.17 5.92 22.17
N ILE A 86 11.31 6.57 22.39
CA ILE A 86 12.61 5.89 22.58
C ILE A 86 12.56 4.93 23.77
N ASP A 87 12.03 5.39 24.92
CA ASP A 87 11.94 4.56 26.13
C ASP A 87 10.94 3.39 25.96
N GLU A 88 9.89 3.56 25.14
CA GLU A 88 8.98 2.47 24.79
C GLU A 88 9.75 1.40 23.99
N LEU A 89 10.51 1.79 22.96
CA LEU A 89 11.30 0.89 22.12
C LEU A 89 12.42 0.17 22.88
N GLU A 90 13.02 0.80 23.90
CA GLU A 90 14.03 0.15 24.75
C GLU A 90 13.43 -0.97 25.61
N ARG A 91 12.23 -0.78 26.18
CA ARG A 91 11.51 -1.81 26.98
C ARG A 91 11.10 -3.03 26.17
N ILE A 92 11.25 -2.91 24.87
CA ILE A 92 10.62 -3.69 23.83
C ILE A 92 11.67 -4.54 23.07
N ASN A 93 12.95 -4.30 23.33
CA ASN A 93 14.09 -5.07 22.79
C ASN A 93 14.07 -6.56 23.22
N GLU A 94 13.14 -6.95 24.10
CA GLU A 94 12.86 -8.34 24.48
C GLU A 94 11.89 -9.05 23.50
N ASP A 95 11.20 -8.32 22.62
CA ASP A 95 10.16 -8.82 21.73
C ASP A 95 10.59 -8.75 20.24
N LYS A 96 10.48 -9.88 19.53
CA LYS A 96 10.89 -10.04 18.12
C LYS A 96 10.07 -9.19 17.16
N PHE A 97 8.81 -8.90 17.49
CA PHE A 97 7.93 -8.11 16.61
C PHE A 97 8.41 -6.66 16.49
N LEU A 98 8.76 -6.05 17.62
CA LEU A 98 9.10 -4.63 17.67
C LEU A 98 10.54 -4.34 17.24
N THR A 99 11.42 -5.33 17.36
CA THR A 99 12.78 -5.27 16.80
C THR A 99 12.78 -5.32 15.27
N THR A 100 11.69 -5.69 14.61
CA THR A 100 11.60 -5.76 13.14
C THR A 100 10.62 -4.75 12.57
N HIS A 101 9.33 -4.83 12.92
CA HIS A 101 8.26 -4.11 12.23
C HIS A 101 8.09 -2.67 12.71
N ALA A 102 8.21 -2.40 14.02
CA ALA A 102 8.13 -1.02 14.54
C ALA A 102 9.37 -0.18 14.15
N LEU A 103 10.54 -0.82 14.06
CA LEU A 103 11.75 -0.16 13.56
C LEU A 103 11.62 0.23 12.09
N ASP A 104 10.98 -0.58 11.24
CA ASP A 104 10.71 -0.19 9.84
C ASP A 104 9.93 1.12 9.75
N VAL A 105 8.87 1.26 10.55
CA VAL A 105 8.04 2.48 10.60
C VAL A 105 8.88 3.68 11.02
N LEU A 106 9.78 3.52 12.00
CA LEU A 106 10.65 4.59 12.49
C LEU A 106 11.73 4.95 11.47
N PHE A 107 12.35 3.95 10.86
CA PHE A 107 13.36 4.15 9.83
C PHE A 107 12.77 4.86 8.63
N TYR A 108 11.57 4.49 8.21
CA TYR A 108 10.88 5.22 7.15
C TYR A 108 10.44 6.61 7.60
N ALA A 109 9.84 6.78 8.78
CA ALA A 109 9.41 8.11 9.26
C ALA A 109 10.60 9.06 9.49
N GLY A 110 11.82 8.55 9.67
CA GLY A 110 13.00 9.37 9.92
C GLY A 110 14.18 9.05 9.01
N LEU A 111 15.03 8.14 9.46
CA LEU A 111 16.44 8.06 9.08
C LEU A 111 16.67 7.63 7.62
N HIS A 112 15.79 6.79 7.07
CA HIS A 112 16.00 6.11 5.80
C HIS A 112 14.96 6.46 4.73
N CYS A 113 14.04 7.41 4.99
CA CYS A 113 13.02 7.83 4.03
C CYS A 113 13.60 8.12 2.64
N GLU A 114 14.65 8.93 2.54
CA GLU A 114 15.25 9.31 1.26
C GLU A 114 15.90 8.14 0.53
N GLN A 115 16.52 7.21 1.25
CA GLN A 115 17.13 6.03 0.65
C GLN A 115 16.06 5.10 0.07
N VAL A 116 14.97 4.89 0.82
CA VAL A 116 13.80 4.12 0.39
C VAL A 116 13.14 4.76 -0.83
N ARG A 117 12.83 6.06 -0.75
CA ARG A 117 12.22 6.82 -1.86
C ARG A 117 13.09 6.79 -3.12
N SER A 118 14.40 6.94 -2.96
CA SER A 118 15.37 6.84 -4.06
C SER A 118 15.40 5.45 -4.71
N ARG A 119 15.28 4.38 -3.90
CA ARG A 119 15.21 3.00 -4.41
C ARG A 119 13.93 2.78 -5.21
N VAL A 120 12.79 3.20 -4.66
CA VAL A 120 11.48 3.04 -5.29
C VAL A 120 11.38 3.87 -6.57
N LEU A 121 11.90 5.11 -6.57
CA LEU A 121 11.94 5.95 -7.76
C LEU A 121 12.67 5.27 -8.92
N ARG A 122 13.81 4.62 -8.68
CA ARG A 122 14.56 3.95 -9.76
C ARG A 122 13.73 2.87 -10.45
N SER A 123 12.93 2.13 -9.69
CA SER A 123 12.02 1.11 -10.25
C SER A 123 10.87 1.76 -11.03
N ILE A 124 10.30 2.85 -10.51
CA ILE A 124 9.22 3.60 -11.17
C ILE A 124 9.72 4.23 -12.48
N ALA A 125 10.80 5.00 -12.42
CA ALA A 125 11.38 5.69 -13.58
C ALA A 125 11.73 4.71 -14.70
N LYS A 126 12.40 3.59 -14.37
CA LYS A 126 12.73 2.54 -15.35
C LYS A 126 11.49 1.97 -16.04
N THR A 127 10.39 1.85 -15.30
CA THR A 127 9.14 1.28 -15.85
C THR A 127 8.42 2.29 -16.76
N LEU A 128 8.58 3.58 -16.50
CA LEU A 128 7.99 4.67 -17.29
C LEU A 128 8.83 5.05 -18.54
N GLU A 129 9.97 4.38 -18.79
CA GLU A 129 10.76 4.56 -20.03
C GLU A 129 10.10 3.87 -21.25
N GLY A 130 9.17 2.96 -21.03
CA GLY A 130 8.46 2.20 -22.07
C GLY A 130 7.19 2.88 -22.58
N ASP A 131 6.54 2.23 -23.56
CA ASP A 131 5.24 2.67 -24.13
C ASP A 131 4.06 1.87 -23.52
N GLU A 132 4.35 0.94 -22.61
CA GLU A 132 3.36 0.11 -21.92
C GLU A 132 2.49 0.90 -20.93
N GLU A 133 1.27 0.42 -20.69
CA GLU A 133 0.44 0.97 -19.61
C GLU A 133 1.06 0.61 -18.26
N VAL A 134 1.33 1.62 -17.43
CA VAL A 134 1.99 1.45 -16.13
C VAL A 134 1.00 1.67 -15.00
N HIS A 135 0.87 0.65 -14.17
CA HIS A 135 0.07 0.66 -12.95
C HIS A 135 1.00 0.50 -11.74
N ILE A 136 0.66 1.16 -10.64
CA ILE A 136 1.36 1.03 -9.37
C ILE A 136 0.36 0.56 -8.31
N MET A 137 0.75 -0.44 -7.53
CA MET A 137 0.05 -0.87 -6.34
C MET A 137 0.97 -0.72 -5.13
N ALA A 138 0.47 -0.07 -4.10
CA ALA A 138 1.17 0.15 -2.86
C ALA A 138 0.34 -0.41 -1.71
N HIS A 139 0.98 -1.08 -0.75
CA HIS A 139 0.29 -1.70 0.38
C HIS A 139 0.83 -1.18 1.71
N SER A 140 -0.06 -0.86 2.66
CA SER A 140 0.32 -0.46 4.03
C SER A 140 1.31 0.71 4.01
N MET A 141 2.45 0.65 4.72
CA MET A 141 3.51 1.68 4.67
C MET A 141 4.02 1.98 3.26
N GLY A 142 3.95 1.02 2.33
CA GLY A 142 4.31 1.22 0.93
C GLY A 142 3.50 2.33 0.28
N THR A 143 2.28 2.60 0.76
CA THR A 143 1.45 3.72 0.29
C THR A 143 2.07 5.07 0.65
N ALA A 144 2.59 5.25 1.87
CA ALA A 144 3.32 6.46 2.24
C ALA A 144 4.62 6.59 1.41
N VAL A 145 5.32 5.48 1.19
CA VAL A 145 6.53 5.44 0.35
C VAL A 145 6.24 5.90 -1.08
N VAL A 146 5.24 5.32 -1.74
CA VAL A 146 4.88 5.66 -3.12
C VAL A 146 4.36 7.09 -3.21
N GLN A 147 3.51 7.53 -2.28
CA GLN A 147 3.00 8.89 -2.22
C GLN A 147 4.14 9.91 -2.18
N ASP A 148 5.08 9.75 -1.24
CA ASP A 148 6.20 10.68 -1.08
C ASP A 148 7.15 10.62 -2.28
N THR A 149 7.40 9.41 -2.79
CA THR A 149 8.32 9.19 -3.92
C THR A 149 7.80 9.85 -5.18
N LEU A 150 6.53 9.61 -5.53
CA LEU A 150 5.92 10.18 -6.72
C LEU A 150 5.81 11.70 -6.59
N HIS A 151 5.37 12.22 -5.44
CA HIS A 151 5.31 13.66 -5.26
C HIS A 151 6.66 14.33 -5.54
N LYS A 152 7.73 13.85 -4.88
CA LYS A 152 9.08 14.39 -5.12
C LYS A 152 9.50 14.26 -6.57
N ALA A 153 9.26 13.10 -7.16
CA ALA A 153 9.61 12.84 -8.55
C ALA A 153 8.94 13.83 -9.51
N PHE A 154 7.69 14.23 -9.26
CA PHE A 154 6.95 15.14 -10.15
C PHE A 154 7.03 16.63 -9.78
N THR A 155 7.56 17.01 -8.61
CA THR A 155 7.63 18.41 -8.15
C THR A 155 9.04 19.01 -8.10
N GLY A 156 10.09 18.23 -8.33
CA GLY A 156 11.47 18.73 -8.31
C GLY A 156 12.57 17.67 -8.41
N GLY A 157 12.22 16.38 -8.34
CA GLY A 157 13.17 15.28 -8.36
C GLY A 157 13.89 15.05 -7.03
N PHE A 158 14.97 14.27 -7.09
CA PHE A 158 15.82 13.93 -5.94
C PHE A 158 17.22 14.47 -6.16
N ASP A 159 17.75 15.17 -5.17
CA ASP A 159 19.09 15.73 -5.24
C ASP A 159 20.13 14.63 -5.51
N GLY A 160 20.97 14.86 -6.53
CA GLY A 160 22.05 13.94 -6.90
C GLY A 160 21.60 12.67 -7.64
N ILE A 161 20.32 12.52 -7.99
CA ILE A 161 19.84 11.43 -8.86
C ILE A 161 19.55 12.01 -10.24
N LYS A 162 20.34 11.58 -11.23
CA LYS A 162 20.09 11.97 -12.63
C LYS A 162 18.74 11.41 -13.09
N ASP A 163 17.99 12.21 -13.85
CA ASP A 163 16.71 11.83 -14.46
C ASP A 163 15.64 11.44 -13.40
N SER A 164 15.75 12.01 -12.18
CA SER A 164 14.79 11.79 -11.10
C SER A 164 13.51 12.61 -11.20
N ASN A 165 13.49 13.60 -12.11
CA ASN A 165 12.36 14.48 -12.30
C ASN A 165 11.47 13.92 -13.40
N LEU A 166 10.29 13.45 -13.02
CA LEU A 166 9.29 12.92 -13.93
C LEU A 166 8.37 14.05 -14.38
N ASP A 167 8.11 14.08 -15.67
CA ASP A 167 7.16 15.00 -16.30
C ASP A 167 5.73 14.41 -16.28
N PRO A 168 4.71 15.08 -15.73
CA PRO A 168 3.34 14.56 -15.61
C PRO A 168 2.56 14.49 -16.94
N HIS A 169 3.10 15.06 -18.03
CA HIS A 169 2.58 14.87 -19.38
C HIS A 169 3.15 13.62 -20.03
N VAL A 170 4.45 13.37 -19.86
CA VAL A 170 5.17 12.26 -20.50
C VAL A 170 5.05 10.96 -19.71
N HIS A 171 5.20 11.03 -18.38
CA HIS A 171 5.34 9.86 -17.51
C HIS A 171 4.07 9.60 -16.70
N LYS A 172 2.90 9.84 -17.30
CA LYS A 172 1.60 9.68 -16.64
C LYS A 172 1.36 8.22 -16.24
N ILE A 173 0.97 7.99 -14.99
CA ILE A 173 0.69 6.64 -14.48
C ILE A 173 -0.78 6.27 -14.77
N ASN A 174 -1.04 5.12 -15.40
CA ASN A 174 -2.39 4.69 -15.78
C ASN A 174 -3.29 4.44 -14.57
N SER A 175 -2.77 3.78 -13.53
CA SER A 175 -3.49 3.72 -12.25
C SER A 175 -2.59 3.56 -11.04
N LEU A 176 -3.00 4.15 -9.92
CA LEU A 176 -2.39 4.00 -8.60
C LEU A 176 -3.38 3.34 -7.63
N TRP A 177 -3.00 2.21 -7.05
CA TRP A 177 -3.77 1.43 -6.08
C TRP A 177 -3.13 1.55 -4.71
N MET A 178 -3.80 2.23 -3.79
CA MET A 178 -3.35 2.47 -2.41
C MET A 178 -4.14 1.55 -1.47
N VAL A 179 -3.56 0.40 -1.15
CA VAL A 179 -4.19 -0.66 -0.34
C VAL A 179 -3.80 -0.50 1.11
N ALA A 180 -4.77 -0.44 2.02
CA ALA A 180 -4.54 -0.14 3.43
C ALA A 180 -3.72 1.16 3.59
N ASN A 181 -4.21 2.24 3.00
CA ASN A 181 -3.44 3.47 2.83
C ASN A 181 -3.07 4.13 4.18
N THR A 182 -1.77 4.27 4.42
CA THR A 182 -1.18 4.86 5.63
C THR A 182 -0.50 6.19 5.36
N SER A 183 -0.60 6.76 4.15
CA SER A 183 0.05 8.03 3.82
C SER A 183 -0.33 9.16 4.78
N GLN A 184 -1.61 9.22 5.19
CA GLN A 184 -2.08 10.22 6.15
C GLN A 184 -1.53 9.96 7.57
N VAL A 185 -1.43 8.70 8.00
CA VAL A 185 -0.81 8.33 9.28
C VAL A 185 0.63 8.85 9.34
N PHE A 186 1.43 8.54 8.31
CA PHE A 186 2.83 8.93 8.25
C PHE A 186 3.00 10.44 8.10
N PHE A 187 2.06 11.17 7.50
CA PHE A 187 2.14 12.63 7.48
C PHE A 187 1.76 13.25 8.83
N ASP A 188 0.56 12.95 9.34
CA ASP A 188 0.01 13.60 10.54
C ASP A 188 0.80 13.29 11.81
N TRP A 189 1.31 12.05 11.91
CA TRP A 189 1.92 11.56 13.15
C TRP A 189 3.44 11.44 13.07
N ASN A 190 4.08 11.67 11.92
CA ASN A 190 5.54 11.67 11.88
C ASN A 190 6.10 12.89 12.66
N PRO A 191 6.80 12.68 13.78
CA PRO A 191 7.30 13.78 14.60
C PRO A 191 8.42 14.59 13.91
N LEU A 192 9.03 14.04 12.85
CA LEU A 192 10.10 14.71 12.10
C LEU A 192 9.59 15.53 10.92
N GLY A 193 8.32 15.39 10.54
CA GLY A 193 7.74 16.13 9.40
C GLY A 193 8.45 15.88 8.07
N THR A 194 9.01 14.69 7.86
CA THR A 194 9.77 14.34 6.64
C THR A 194 8.88 13.75 5.54
N ASN A 195 7.64 13.38 5.87
CA ASN A 195 6.62 12.89 4.93
C ASN A 195 5.87 14.05 4.30
N ILE A 196 5.33 13.81 3.11
CA ILE A 196 4.62 14.83 2.34
C ILE A 196 3.13 14.77 2.67
N ASP A 197 2.50 15.94 2.76
CA ASP A 197 1.07 16.02 2.95
C ASP A 197 0.35 15.38 1.75
N PRO A 198 -0.36 14.25 1.93
CA PRO A 198 -1.08 13.65 0.82
C PRO A 198 -2.22 14.56 0.33
N GLN A 199 -2.67 15.54 1.13
CA GLN A 199 -3.70 16.50 0.75
C GLN A 199 -3.21 17.59 -0.21
N GLU A 200 -1.92 17.94 -0.15
CA GLU A 200 -1.30 18.95 -1.00
C GLU A 200 -0.45 18.34 -2.13
N SER A 201 -0.53 17.02 -2.30
CA SER A 201 0.36 16.29 -3.19
C SER A 201 -0.03 16.35 -4.67
N MET A 202 0.96 16.37 -5.57
CA MET A 202 0.78 16.16 -7.02
C MET A 202 0.34 14.73 -7.37
N VAL A 203 0.39 13.82 -6.41
CA VAL A 203 -0.11 12.45 -6.54
C VAL A 203 -1.63 12.45 -6.39
N ASN A 204 -2.29 12.94 -7.44
CA ASN A 204 -3.73 12.99 -7.57
C ASN A 204 -4.12 12.57 -8.99
N PRO A 205 -5.37 12.12 -9.19
CA PRO A 205 -5.81 11.70 -10.50
C PRO A 205 -6.29 12.90 -11.32
N SER A 206 -5.79 13.04 -12.55
CA SER A 206 -6.05 14.17 -13.45
C SER A 206 -5.80 13.81 -14.92
N MET A 207 -6.56 14.39 -15.83
CA MET A 207 -6.32 14.27 -17.28
C MET A 207 -5.23 15.22 -17.80
N ASN A 208 -4.83 16.21 -17.00
CA ASN A 208 -3.86 17.23 -17.36
C ASN A 208 -2.67 17.23 -16.38
N GLU A 209 -1.78 18.20 -16.49
CA GLU A 209 -0.54 18.29 -15.69
C GLU A 209 -0.76 18.58 -14.19
N SER A 210 -2.00 18.79 -13.74
CA SER A 210 -2.33 19.02 -12.32
C SER A 210 -2.16 17.78 -11.42
N GLY A 211 -2.04 16.60 -12.01
CA GLY A 211 -1.81 15.34 -11.31
C GLY A 211 -0.99 14.35 -12.12
N CYS A 212 -0.31 13.41 -11.47
CA CYS A 212 0.57 12.45 -12.13
C CYS A 212 -0.06 11.08 -12.41
N VAL A 213 -1.34 10.87 -12.06
CA VAL A 213 -2.05 9.59 -12.24
C VAL A 213 -3.33 9.81 -13.05
N LEU A 214 -3.77 8.83 -13.83
CA LEU A 214 -5.10 8.86 -14.49
C LEU A 214 -6.20 8.34 -13.56
N LYS A 215 -5.99 7.18 -12.91
CA LYS A 215 -6.94 6.59 -11.96
C LYS A 215 -6.32 6.31 -10.60
N PHE A 216 -6.97 6.72 -9.53
CA PHE A 216 -6.53 6.52 -8.15
C PHE A 216 -7.55 5.65 -7.41
N PHE A 217 -7.11 4.55 -6.85
CA PHE A 217 -7.93 3.61 -6.08
C PHE A 217 -7.43 3.60 -4.64
N ASN A 218 -8.25 4.05 -3.69
CA ASN A 218 -8.00 3.94 -2.26
C ASN A 218 -8.80 2.76 -1.69
N LEU A 219 -8.13 1.72 -1.22
CA LEU A 219 -8.75 0.49 -0.73
C LEU A 219 -8.58 0.40 0.78
N LEU A 220 -9.68 0.13 1.48
CA LEU A 220 -9.67 0.07 2.93
C LEU A 220 -10.64 -1.00 3.44
N HIS A 221 -10.14 -1.94 4.24
CA HIS A 221 -10.95 -2.93 4.91
C HIS A 221 -11.45 -2.37 6.24
N GLN A 222 -12.73 -2.58 6.56
CA GLN A 222 -13.37 -2.00 7.75
C GLN A 222 -12.70 -2.43 9.06
N TYR A 223 -12.12 -3.64 9.07
CA TYR A 223 -11.48 -4.24 10.24
C TYR A 223 -9.94 -4.19 10.21
N ASP A 224 -9.35 -3.52 9.22
CA ASP A 224 -7.90 -3.30 9.15
C ASP A 224 -7.50 -2.09 9.99
N LEU A 225 -7.06 -2.34 11.22
CA LEU A 225 -6.69 -1.28 12.15
C LEU A 225 -5.54 -0.39 11.64
N VAL A 226 -4.64 -0.93 10.82
CA VAL A 226 -3.48 -0.18 10.32
C VAL A 226 -3.95 0.90 9.34
N GLY A 227 -4.77 0.52 8.36
CA GLY A 227 -5.35 1.47 7.41
C GLY A 227 -6.41 2.38 8.04
N GLN A 228 -7.10 1.91 9.08
CA GLN A 228 -8.19 2.65 9.74
C GLN A 228 -7.71 3.65 10.79
N ALA A 229 -6.45 3.58 11.24
CA ALA A 229 -5.92 4.47 12.28
C ALA A 229 -6.05 5.95 11.90
N ARG A 230 -5.72 6.28 10.65
CA ARG A 230 -5.93 7.59 10.06
C ARG A 230 -6.28 7.42 8.57
N PRO A 231 -7.55 7.16 8.23
CA PRO A 231 -7.94 6.86 6.86
C PRO A 231 -7.61 8.02 5.92
N PHE A 232 -7.11 7.71 4.73
CA PHE A 232 -6.94 8.73 3.70
C PHE A 232 -8.31 9.18 3.17
N GLU A 233 -8.55 10.48 3.24
CA GLU A 233 -9.68 11.15 2.61
C GLU A 233 -9.18 11.91 1.38
N SER A 234 -9.87 11.79 0.25
CA SER A 234 -9.49 12.52 -0.97
C SER A 234 -9.68 14.02 -0.76
N PRO A 235 -8.70 14.85 -1.16
CA PRO A 235 -8.84 16.30 -1.17
C PRO A 235 -10.06 16.79 -1.96
N PRO A 236 -10.77 17.83 -1.49
CA PRO A 236 -11.95 18.37 -2.17
C PRO A 236 -11.67 18.92 -3.58
N ASN A 237 -10.42 19.23 -3.89
CA ASN A 237 -9.97 19.81 -5.15
C ASN A 237 -9.53 18.77 -6.19
N TRP A 238 -9.52 17.48 -5.86
CA TRP A 238 -9.25 16.44 -6.86
C TRP A 238 -10.31 16.49 -7.97
N GLU A 239 -9.90 16.16 -9.21
CA GLU A 239 -10.83 16.03 -10.33
C GLU A 239 -11.72 14.79 -10.11
N VAL A 240 -12.70 14.91 -9.21
CA VAL A 240 -13.73 13.90 -9.00
C VAL A 240 -14.80 14.15 -10.06
N PHE A 241 -14.70 13.47 -11.21
CA PHE A 241 -15.86 13.40 -12.10
C PHE A 241 -17.01 12.79 -11.31
N LYS A 242 -18.13 13.51 -11.25
CA LYS A 242 -19.32 13.08 -10.51
C LYS A 242 -19.80 11.73 -11.02
N ASP A 243 -20.18 10.88 -10.06
CA ASP A 243 -20.93 9.63 -10.22
C ASP A 243 -21.73 9.58 -11.52
N ASN A 244 -21.20 8.88 -12.53
CA ASN A 244 -22.06 8.20 -13.47
C ASN A 244 -22.34 6.79 -12.91
N PRO A 245 -23.48 6.57 -12.23
CA PRO A 245 -23.80 5.27 -11.66
C PRO A 245 -23.93 4.15 -12.72
N GLU A 246 -24.01 4.50 -14.01
CA GLU A 246 -24.07 3.53 -15.10
C GLU A 246 -22.69 3.05 -15.59
N ASP A 247 -21.61 3.80 -15.32
CA ASP A 247 -20.25 3.40 -15.67
C ASP A 247 -19.23 3.86 -14.61
N PRO A 248 -18.98 3.02 -13.58
CA PRO A 248 -17.97 3.29 -12.58
C PRO A 248 -16.58 3.52 -13.17
N GLN A 249 -16.28 3.08 -14.40
CA GLN A 249 -14.94 3.20 -14.98
C GLN A 249 -14.58 4.62 -15.43
N THR A 250 -15.56 5.53 -15.49
CA THR A 250 -15.30 6.94 -15.86
C THR A 250 -14.78 7.78 -14.69
N HIS A 251 -14.64 7.19 -13.50
CA HIS A 251 -14.12 7.89 -12.32
C HIS A 251 -12.60 7.87 -12.31
N PHE A 252 -12.02 9.01 -11.92
CA PHE A 252 -10.59 9.16 -11.74
C PHE A 252 -10.17 8.85 -10.29
N TYR A 253 -11.07 9.02 -9.32
CA TYR A 253 -10.86 8.59 -7.95
C TYR A 253 -11.90 7.54 -7.54
N HIS A 254 -11.44 6.49 -6.87
CA HIS A 254 -12.26 5.43 -6.33
C HIS A 254 -11.91 5.19 -4.87
N HIS A 255 -12.90 5.23 -4.00
CA HIS A 255 -12.78 4.75 -2.63
C HIS A 255 -13.52 3.42 -2.50
N ILE A 256 -12.81 2.35 -2.16
CA ILE A 256 -13.37 0.99 -2.07
C ILE A 256 -13.25 0.51 -0.64
N GLY A 257 -14.39 0.50 0.05
CA GLY A 257 -14.54 -0.10 1.38
C GLY A 257 -14.89 -1.58 1.30
N THR A 258 -14.08 -2.43 1.93
CA THR A 258 -14.34 -3.87 2.08
C THR A 258 -14.68 -4.20 3.54
N GLU A 259 -15.39 -5.30 3.76
CA GLU A 259 -15.85 -5.70 5.11
C GLU A 259 -15.84 -7.21 5.34
N ASP A 260 -15.83 -7.99 4.26
CA ASP A 260 -15.89 -9.44 4.29
C ASP A 260 -14.49 -10.05 4.19
N PHE A 261 -14.30 -11.14 4.91
CA PHE A 261 -13.14 -12.01 4.84
C PHE A 261 -13.42 -13.15 3.85
N TYR A 262 -12.43 -13.59 3.06
CA TYR A 262 -12.63 -14.62 2.04
C TYR A 262 -11.54 -15.71 2.08
N THR A 263 -10.27 -15.32 1.99
CA THR A 263 -9.13 -16.25 1.94
C THR A 263 -8.20 -16.12 3.14
N SER A 264 -8.20 -14.97 3.82
CA SER A 264 -7.44 -14.74 5.04
C SER A 264 -8.32 -14.18 6.16
N LYS A 265 -7.97 -14.51 7.41
CA LYS A 265 -8.53 -13.84 8.61
C LYS A 265 -7.82 -12.51 8.90
N ASN A 266 -6.71 -12.24 8.23
CA ASN A 266 -5.97 -10.99 8.36
C ASN A 266 -6.59 -9.94 7.41
N PRO A 267 -7.24 -8.89 7.93
CA PRO A 267 -7.84 -7.84 7.10
C PRO A 267 -6.79 -6.91 6.48
N HIS A 268 -5.53 -7.02 6.93
CA HIS A 268 -4.38 -6.31 6.39
C HIS A 268 -3.59 -7.16 5.37
N ASP A 269 -4.14 -8.29 4.91
CA ASP A 269 -3.50 -9.13 3.90
C ASP A 269 -3.78 -8.61 2.48
N LEU A 270 -2.73 -8.37 1.70
CA LEU A 270 -2.84 -7.85 0.34
C LEU A 270 -3.61 -8.81 -0.59
N GLY A 271 -3.41 -10.12 -0.44
CA GLY A 271 -4.10 -11.12 -1.23
C GLY A 271 -5.61 -11.06 -1.00
N GLN A 272 -6.03 -11.02 0.27
CA GLN A 272 -7.41 -10.82 0.70
C GLN A 272 -8.06 -9.57 0.08
N TYR A 273 -7.34 -8.44 0.05
CA TYR A 273 -7.83 -7.23 -0.62
C TYR A 273 -8.08 -7.46 -2.12
N ILE A 274 -7.11 -8.03 -2.83
CA ILE A 274 -7.22 -8.29 -4.28
C ILE A 274 -8.34 -9.28 -4.58
N GLU A 275 -8.52 -10.26 -3.70
CA GLU A 275 -9.53 -11.30 -3.83
C GLU A 275 -10.94 -10.85 -3.46
N ASP A 276 -11.14 -9.72 -2.80
CA ASP A 276 -12.48 -9.22 -2.50
C ASP A 276 -13.27 -8.94 -3.80
N PRO A 277 -14.51 -9.41 -3.99
CA PRO A 277 -15.33 -9.09 -5.16
C PRO A 277 -15.51 -7.60 -5.45
N LYS A 278 -15.56 -6.75 -4.42
CA LYS A 278 -15.64 -5.28 -4.54
C LYS A 278 -14.37 -4.69 -5.16
N VAL A 279 -13.24 -5.40 -5.09
CA VAL A 279 -11.93 -4.99 -5.60
C VAL A 279 -11.58 -5.72 -6.90
N SER A 280 -11.55 -7.05 -6.86
CA SER A 280 -11.06 -7.95 -7.92
C SER A 280 -11.59 -7.62 -9.31
N ASN A 281 -12.89 -7.34 -9.44
CA ASN A 281 -13.48 -7.03 -10.74
C ASN A 281 -12.86 -5.76 -11.35
N LEU A 282 -12.85 -4.67 -10.58
CA LEU A 282 -12.31 -3.39 -11.04
C LEU A 282 -10.80 -3.47 -11.24
N PHE A 283 -10.11 -4.22 -10.40
CA PHE A 283 -8.68 -4.51 -10.52
C PHE A 283 -8.38 -5.24 -11.84
N LEU A 284 -9.05 -6.37 -12.11
CA LEU A 284 -8.84 -7.14 -13.34
C LEU A 284 -9.22 -6.35 -14.60
N LYS A 285 -10.32 -5.57 -14.58
CA LYS A 285 -10.69 -4.67 -15.69
C LYS A 285 -9.63 -3.60 -15.96
N THR A 286 -9.02 -3.07 -14.90
CA THR A 286 -8.00 -2.01 -15.03
C THR A 286 -6.69 -2.57 -15.57
N MET A 287 -6.30 -3.78 -15.13
CA MET A 287 -5.03 -4.39 -15.51
C MET A 287 -5.10 -5.10 -16.87
N MET A 288 -6.28 -5.61 -17.25
CA MET A 288 -6.50 -6.44 -18.44
C MET A 288 -7.66 -5.92 -19.32
N PRO A 289 -7.69 -4.63 -19.68
CA PRO A 289 -8.89 -3.96 -20.24
C PRO A 289 -9.38 -4.56 -21.56
N THR A 290 -8.52 -5.22 -22.33
CA THR A 290 -8.88 -5.80 -23.64
C THR A 290 -9.45 -7.21 -23.56
N VAL A 291 -9.17 -7.95 -22.49
CA VAL A 291 -9.52 -9.38 -22.37
C VAL A 291 -10.51 -9.63 -21.24
N PHE A 292 -10.47 -8.85 -20.17
CA PHE A 292 -11.34 -9.01 -19.02
C PHE A 292 -12.53 -8.03 -19.11
N ASN A 293 -13.63 -8.50 -19.71
CA ASN A 293 -14.86 -7.72 -19.84
C ASN A 293 -16.10 -8.58 -19.51
N PRO A 294 -16.28 -8.97 -18.23
CA PRO A 294 -17.43 -9.77 -17.83
C PRO A 294 -18.73 -8.99 -18.00
N SER A 295 -19.81 -9.69 -18.36
CA SER A 295 -21.16 -9.13 -18.29
C SER A 295 -21.58 -8.94 -16.82
N PRO A 296 -22.54 -8.04 -16.52
CA PRO A 296 -23.03 -7.84 -15.15
C PRO A 296 -23.55 -9.12 -14.47
N GLN A 297 -24.09 -10.05 -15.28
CA GLN A 297 -24.55 -11.35 -14.78
C GLN A 297 -23.37 -12.25 -14.37
N GLU A 298 -22.29 -12.28 -15.16
CA GLU A 298 -21.08 -13.05 -14.82
C GLU A 298 -20.38 -12.49 -13.58
N GLU A 299 -20.34 -11.18 -13.40
CA GLU A 299 -19.80 -10.54 -12.19
C GLU A 299 -20.58 -10.94 -10.94
N LYS A 300 -21.92 -10.93 -11.04
CA LYS A 300 -22.79 -11.37 -9.96
C LYS A 300 -22.59 -12.84 -9.64
N GLU A 301 -22.50 -13.70 -10.66
CA GLU A 301 -22.24 -15.13 -10.47
C GLU A 301 -20.85 -15.39 -9.88
N ALA A 302 -19.82 -14.68 -10.33
CA ALA A 302 -18.46 -14.76 -9.79
C ALA A 302 -18.41 -14.37 -8.30
N THR A 303 -19.12 -13.31 -7.92
CA THR A 303 -19.25 -12.87 -6.52
C THR A 303 -19.90 -13.93 -5.64
N LEU A 304 -20.98 -14.56 -6.12
CA LEU A 304 -21.70 -15.60 -5.36
C LEU A 304 -20.90 -16.91 -5.17
N LYS A 305 -19.82 -17.13 -5.93
CA LYS A 305 -19.00 -18.35 -5.82
C LYS A 305 -18.06 -18.36 -4.62
N ILE A 306 -17.86 -17.22 -3.95
CA ILE A 306 -16.91 -17.12 -2.84
C ILE A 306 -17.69 -16.95 -1.54
N PRO A 307 -17.75 -17.99 -0.69
CA PRO A 307 -18.33 -17.83 0.63
C PRO A 307 -17.41 -16.94 1.47
N SER A 308 -18.00 -15.96 2.16
CA SER A 308 -17.29 -15.23 3.20
C SER A 308 -16.91 -16.17 4.35
N ILE A 309 -15.74 -15.93 4.95
CA ILE A 309 -15.25 -16.60 6.15
C ILE A 309 -15.41 -15.74 7.41
N ASN A 310 -16.31 -14.75 7.42
CA ASN A 310 -16.53 -13.84 8.55
C ASN A 310 -16.73 -14.54 9.89
N GLU A 311 -17.46 -15.66 9.92
CA GLU A 311 -17.64 -16.44 11.15
C GLU A 311 -16.31 -16.98 11.69
N GLN A 312 -15.38 -17.34 10.80
CA GLN A 312 -14.04 -17.77 11.18
C GLN A 312 -13.12 -16.60 11.60
N ALA A 313 -13.46 -15.38 11.18
CA ALA A 313 -12.75 -14.14 11.49
C ALA A 313 -13.42 -13.33 12.63
N LYS A 314 -14.43 -13.90 13.30
CA LYS A 314 -15.23 -13.21 14.32
C LYS A 314 -14.39 -12.58 15.43
N ASP A 315 -13.36 -13.28 15.89
CA ASP A 315 -12.47 -12.79 16.95
C ASP A 315 -11.68 -11.53 16.52
N ILE A 316 -11.28 -11.45 15.24
CA ILE A 316 -10.65 -10.24 14.68
C ILE A 316 -11.66 -9.12 14.55
N ILE A 317 -12.86 -9.42 14.06
CA ILE A 317 -13.95 -8.44 13.93
C ILE A 317 -14.27 -7.82 15.29
N GLU A 318 -14.39 -8.63 16.34
CA GLU A 318 -14.69 -8.15 17.69
C GLU A 318 -13.54 -7.33 18.29
N TYR A 319 -12.29 -7.75 18.05
CA TYR A 319 -11.11 -6.99 18.45
C TYR A 319 -11.05 -5.63 17.75
N ALA A 320 -11.17 -5.62 16.41
CA ALA A 320 -11.03 -4.41 15.60
C ALA A 320 -12.10 -3.35 15.91
N LYS A 321 -13.34 -3.76 16.22
CA LYS A 321 -14.42 -2.85 16.63
C LYS A 321 -14.09 -1.99 17.86
N ASN A 322 -13.10 -2.40 18.66
CA ASN A 322 -12.65 -1.68 19.84
C ASN A 322 -11.21 -1.16 19.74
N GLY A 323 -10.44 -1.60 18.74
CA GLY A 323 -8.98 -1.43 18.67
C GLY A 323 -8.47 -0.03 18.32
N LEU A 324 -9.32 0.84 17.76
CA LEU A 324 -8.95 2.22 17.41
C LEU A 324 -9.20 3.23 18.53
N LYS A 325 -9.80 2.80 19.64
CA LYS A 325 -10.01 3.69 20.78
C LYS A 325 -8.63 4.13 21.28
N ASP A 326 -8.42 5.44 21.33
CA ASP A 326 -7.21 6.08 21.86
C ASP A 326 -5.94 5.97 20.98
N VAL A 327 -6.09 5.91 19.65
CA VAL A 327 -4.97 6.04 18.69
C VAL A 327 -4.95 7.45 18.10
N ASP A 328 -4.22 8.36 18.74
CA ASP A 328 -4.17 9.78 18.38
C ASP A 328 -2.76 10.31 18.06
N ASP A 329 -1.74 9.49 18.28
CA ASP A 329 -0.35 9.82 17.99
C ASP A 329 0.43 8.59 17.46
N PHE A 330 1.67 8.86 17.02
CA PHE A 330 2.56 7.85 16.49
C PHE A 330 2.88 6.73 17.49
N LYS A 331 2.96 7.06 18.79
CA LYS A 331 3.27 6.09 19.83
C LYS A 331 2.11 5.11 19.99
N ALA A 332 0.89 5.62 20.09
CA ALA A 332 -0.33 4.83 20.17
C ALA A 332 -0.50 3.96 18.91
N PHE A 333 -0.13 4.50 17.74
CA PHE A 333 -0.13 3.75 16.50
C PHE A 333 0.82 2.54 16.52
N ILE A 334 2.09 2.72 16.91
CA ILE A 334 3.05 1.60 17.02
C ILE A 334 2.55 0.53 18.00
N LYS A 335 1.99 0.97 19.14
CA LYS A 335 1.40 0.06 20.13
C LYS A 335 0.22 -0.72 19.55
N MET A 336 -0.67 -0.05 18.82
CA MET A 336 -1.82 -0.66 18.17
C MET A 336 -1.38 -1.68 17.12
N ILE A 337 -0.39 -1.38 16.27
CA ILE A 337 0.13 -2.36 15.29
C ILE A 337 0.65 -3.61 16.00
N ARG A 338 1.42 -3.45 17.09
CA ARG A 338 1.89 -4.60 17.89
C ARG A 338 0.75 -5.43 18.43
N ASP A 339 -0.17 -4.80 19.13
CA ASP A 339 -1.25 -5.51 19.79
C ASP A 339 -2.14 -6.22 18.75
N PHE A 340 -2.32 -5.60 17.57
CA PHE A 340 -3.02 -6.19 16.44
C PHE A 340 -2.28 -7.36 15.79
N LYS A 341 -0.97 -7.24 15.57
CA LYS A 341 -0.11 -8.34 15.08
C LYS A 341 -0.19 -9.54 16.02
N ASN A 342 -0.02 -9.33 17.32
CA ASN A 342 -0.10 -10.40 18.31
C ASN A 342 -1.45 -11.11 18.26
N LYS A 343 -2.53 -10.34 18.09
CA LYS A 343 -3.87 -10.90 17.93
C LYS A 343 -4.04 -11.72 16.64
N LEU A 344 -3.36 -11.36 15.56
CA LEU A 344 -3.36 -12.12 14.31
C LEU A 344 -2.54 -13.41 14.44
N ASP A 345 -1.39 -13.35 15.07
CA ASP A 345 -0.49 -14.50 15.27
C ASP A 345 -1.13 -15.56 16.20
N ASP A 346 -1.99 -15.15 17.14
CA ASP A 346 -2.79 -16.08 17.98
C ASP A 346 -3.82 -16.90 17.17
N LEU A 347 -4.11 -16.53 15.92
CA LEU A 347 -5.14 -17.16 15.08
C LEU A 347 -4.58 -18.06 13.97
N THR A 348 -3.27 -18.04 13.77
CA THR A 348 -2.50 -18.89 12.84
C THR A 348 -1.91 -20.08 13.58
#